data_AF-A0A6B0HAL3-F1
#
_entry.id   AF-A0A6B0HAL3-F1
#
_cell.length_a   1.000
_cell.length_b   1.000
_cell.length_c   1.000
_cell.angle_alpha   90.00
_cell.angle_beta   90.00
_cell.angle_gamma   90.00
#
_symmetry.space_group_name_H-M   'P 1'
#
loop_
_entity.id
_entity.type
_entity.pdbx_description
1 polymer ?
#
loop_
_entity_poly.entity_id
_entity_poly.type
_entity_poly.pdbx_seq_one_letter_code
_entity_poly.pdbx_strand_id
1 'polypeptide(L)' 'MDISSLRVRYHLVGTVIVVLVVGAYQYWQSGIDPGFLAGVAIVYFVLSLAIDHAQNR' A
#
# COMPACT_ATOMS: atom_id res chain seq x y z
N MET A 1 -15.33 -9.77 14.74
CA MET A 1 -14.53 -9.01 13.76
C MET A 1 -14.39 -7.60 14.27
N ASP A 2 -13.18 -7.24 14.70
CA ASP A 2 -12.93 -5.97 15.37
C ASP A 2 -12.93 -4.82 14.34
N ILE A 3 -13.78 -3.81 14.55
CA ILE A 3 -14.03 -2.69 13.60
C ILE A 3 -12.72 -1.92 13.30
N SER A 4 -11.80 -1.92 14.27
CA SER A 4 -10.45 -1.36 14.17
C SER A 4 -9.65 -2.00 13.02
N SER A 5 -9.66 -3.32 12.94
CA SER A 5 -8.87 -4.08 11.96
C SER A 5 -9.39 -3.91 10.53
N LEU A 6 -10.72 -3.83 10.37
CA LEU A 6 -11.36 -3.56 9.08
C LEU A 6 -11.02 -2.14 8.61
N ARG A 7 -11.08 -1.16 9.51
CA ARG A 7 -10.75 0.24 9.23
C ARG A 7 -9.29 0.43 8.83
N VAL A 8 -8.36 -0.26 9.51
CA VAL A 8 -6.93 -0.25 9.17
C VAL A 8 -6.70 -0.84 7.78
N ARG A 9 -7.37 -1.94 7.46
CA ARG A 9 -7.28 -2.58 6.14
C ARG A 9 -7.78 -1.64 5.03
N TYR A 10 -8.91 -0.97 5.22
CA TYR A 10 -9.41 0.01 4.25
C TYR A 10 -8.50 1.22 4.09
N HIS A 11 -7.92 1.72 5.17
CA HIS A 11 -6.94 2.82 5.10
C HIS A 11 -5.71 2.43 4.29
N LEU A 12 -5.15 1.24 4.51
CA LEU A 12 -3.98 0.77 3.76
C LEU A 12 -4.25 0.61 2.27
N VAL A 13 -5.38 0.00 1.92
CA VAL A 13 -5.78 -0.12 0.51
C VAL A 13 -5.92 1.26 -0.12
N GLY A 14 -6.56 2.21 0.57
CA GLY A 14 -6.69 3.59 0.11
C GLY A 14 -5.34 4.28 -0.09
N THR A 15 -4.43 4.18 0.87
CA THR A 15 -3.08 4.74 0.78
C THR A 15 -2.31 4.18 -0.43
N VAL A 16 -2.41 2.88 -0.67
CA VAL A 16 -1.70 2.22 -1.79
C VAL A 16 -2.23 2.71 -3.14
N ILE A 17 -3.55 2.82 -3.28
CA ILE A 17 -4.17 3.35 -4.50
C ILE A 17 -3.68 4.79 -4.76
N VAL A 18 -3.66 5.64 -3.73
CA VAL A 18 -3.16 7.02 -3.87
C VAL A 18 -1.69 7.04 -4.30
N VAL A 19 -0.84 6.21 -3.68
CA VAL A 19 0.59 6.17 -4.02
C VAL A 19 0.80 5.64 -5.45
N LEU A 20 0.02 4.65 -5.89
CA LEU A 20 0.07 4.16 -7.27
C LEU A 20 -0.38 5.23 -8.27
N VAL A 21 -1.45 5.98 -7.97
CA VAL A 21 -1.93 7.08 -8.82
C VAL A 21 -0.90 8.20 -8.90
N VAL A 22 -0.30 8.60 -7.77
CA VAL A 22 0.78 9.59 -7.73
C VAL A 22 2.00 9.08 -8.50
N GLY A 23 2.35 7.80 -8.34
CA GLY A 23 3.41 7.14 -9.08
C GLY A 23 3.16 7.11 -10.59
N ALA A 24 1.94 6.80 -11.02
CA ALA A 24 1.56 6.81 -12.43
C ALA A 24 1.57 8.24 -13.02
N TYR A 25 1.08 9.22 -12.27
CA TYR A 25 1.09 10.63 -12.67
C TYR A 25 2.51 11.16 -12.81
N GLN A 26 3.39 10.89 -11.85
CA GLN A 26 4.80 11.28 -11.93
C GLN A 26 5.54 10.51 -13.02
N TYR A 27 5.23 9.22 -13.25
CA TYR A 27 5.77 8.47 -14.39
C TYR A 27 5.44 9.15 -15.72
N TRP A 28 4.19 9.58 -15.88
CA TRP A 28 3.72 10.29 -17.06
C TRP A 28 4.39 11.67 -17.23
N GLN A 29 4.61 12.40 -16.14
CA GLN A 29 5.13 13.77 -16.18
C GLN A 29 6.66 13.85 -16.29
N SER A 30 7.38 12.97 -15.62
CA SER A 30 8.83 13.12 -15.42
C SER A 30 9.63 11.83 -15.53
N GLY A 31 8.98 10.68 -15.75
CA GLY A 31 9.63 9.37 -15.81
C GLY A 31 10.06 8.92 -14.41
N ILE A 32 9.23 8.12 -13.74
CA ILE A 32 9.55 7.61 -12.41
C ILE A 32 10.54 6.46 -12.50
N ASP A 33 11.45 6.43 -11.53
CA ASP A 33 12.35 5.31 -11.30
C ASP A 33 11.53 4.05 -10.93
N PRO A 34 11.62 2.95 -11.72
CA PRO A 34 10.93 1.70 -11.42
C PRO A 34 11.18 1.17 -10.00
N GLY A 35 12.30 1.55 -9.38
CA GLY A 35 12.62 1.24 -7.99
C GLY A 35 11.64 1.85 -6.98
N PHE A 36 11.05 3.01 -7.27
CA PHE A 36 10.03 3.62 -6.40
C PHE A 36 8.75 2.77 -6.38
N LEU A 37 8.26 2.35 -7.54
CA LEU A 37 7.08 1.49 -7.65
C LEU A 37 7.30 0.12 -6.97
N ALA A 38 8.48 -0.46 -7.15
CA ALA A 38 8.87 -1.69 -6.48
C ALA A 38 8.90 -1.52 -4.95
N GLY A 39 9.45 -0.40 -4.45
CA GLY A 39 9.48 -0.08 -3.02
C GLY A 39 8.07 0.03 -2.42
N VAL A 40 7.14 0.70 -3.11
CA VAL A 40 5.74 0.82 -2.67
C VAL A 40 5.07 -0.56 -2.61
N ALA A 41 5.28 -1.41 -3.61
CA ALA A 41 4.73 -2.77 -3.62
C ALA A 41 5.26 -3.64 -2.47
N ILE A 42 6.55 -3.54 -2.16
CA ILE A 42 7.18 -4.25 -1.03
C ILE A 42 6.61 -3.77 0.30
N VAL A 43 6.51 -2.45 0.50
CA VAL A 43 5.94 -1.87 1.73
C VAL A 43 4.50 -2.32 1.94
N TYR A 44 3.69 -2.33 0.88
CA TYR A 44 2.31 -2.83 0.94
C TYR A 44 2.25 -4.32 1.32
N PHE A 45 3.10 -5.14 0.72
CA PHE A 45 3.15 -6.58 0.99
C PHE A 45 3.52 -6.86 2.45
N VAL A 46 4.53 -6.18 2.98
CA VAL A 46 4.95 -6.31 4.38
C VAL A 46 3.86 -5.86 5.35
N LEU A 47 3.18 -4.74 5.07
CA LEU A 47 2.06 -4.25 5.88
C LEU A 47 0.86 -5.21 5.84
N SER A 48 0.59 -5.80 4.69
CA SER A 48 -0.50 -6.78 4.53
C SER A 48 -0.22 -8.06 5.33
N LEU A 49 1.02 -8.57 5.27
CA LEU A 49 1.47 -9.71 6.07
C LEU A 49 1.43 -9.41 7.58
N ALA A 50 1.87 -8.22 8.00
CA ALA A 50 1.85 -7.83 9.40
C ALA A 50 0.42 -7.79 9.97
N ILE A 51 -0.55 -7.33 9.17
CA ILE A 51 -1.96 -7.30 9.57
C ILE A 51 -2.56 -8.69 9.61
N ASP A 52 -2.30 -9.53 8.59
CA ASP A 52 -2.78 -10.91 8.58
C ASP A 52 -2.25 -11.69 9.80
N HIS A 53 -0.97 -11.49 10.14
CA HIS A 53 -0.37 -12.09 11.34
C HIS A 53 -0.93 -11.53 12.65
N ALA A 54 -1.35 -10.26 12.68
CA ALA A 54 -1.99 -9.65 13.84
C ALA A 54 -3.47 -10.05 14.00
N GLN A 55 -4.15 -10.42 12.91
CA GLN A 55 -5.55 -10.85 12.91
C GLN A 55 -5.73 -12.36 13.13
N ASN A 56 -4.72 -13.17 12.81
CA ASN A 56 -4.72 -14.63 13.00
C ASN A 56 -4.18 -15.07 14.39
N ARG A 57 -4.13 -14.15 15.38
CA ARG A 57 -3.85 -14.44 16.80
C ARG A 57 -5.11 -14.17 17.62
#